data_AF-A0A952GIF7-F1
#
_entry.id   AF-A0A952GIF7-F1
#
_cell.length_a   1.000
_cell.length_b   1.000
_cell.length_c   1.000
_cell.angle_alpha   90.00
_cell.angle_beta   90.00
_cell.angle_gamma   90.00
#
_symmetry.space_group_name_H-M   'P 1'
#
loop_
_entity.id
_entity.type
_entity.pdbx_description
1 polymer ?
#
loop_
_entity_poly.entity_id
_entity_poly.type
_entity_poly.pdbx_seq_one_letter_code
_entity_poly.pdbx_strand_id
1 'polypeptide(L)'
;MTLIASRRQVLRGLAASAFVSVVPRAHGLFFDWQRPNGPIKISDVEIFEVRGSYSVPGGVNGQQQVSPLDVYDDLRPPVYADHPTGKDRVAKPSAMYIRIKTDQGLEGLYGPIEEDAAVIVHRDLRKFLIGKDPLAGELLWDE
;
A
#
# COMPACT_ATOMS: atom_id res chain seq x y z
N MET A 1 -91.06 5.29 -20.06
CA MET A 1 -90.29 6.39 -19.45
C MET A 1 -89.01 5.81 -18.87
N THR A 2 -87.92 6.08 -19.57
CA THR A 2 -86.55 6.35 -19.11
C THR A 2 -86.26 6.21 -17.61
N LEU A 3 -85.19 5.48 -17.24
CA LEU A 3 -83.98 6.04 -16.59
C LEU A 3 -82.98 4.94 -16.14
N ILE A 4 -81.82 4.94 -16.80
CA ILE A 4 -80.44 4.87 -16.27
C ILE A 4 -80.02 3.60 -15.50
N ALA A 5 -79.22 2.78 -16.18
CA ALA A 5 -78.40 1.74 -15.56
C ALA A 5 -77.34 2.34 -14.62
N SER A 6 -77.27 1.80 -13.40
CA SER A 6 -76.35 2.20 -12.34
C SER A 6 -74.92 1.71 -12.61
N ARG A 7 -73.96 2.63 -12.53
CA ARG A 7 -72.52 2.50 -12.77
C ARG A 7 -71.76 1.58 -11.79
N ARG A 8 -72.45 0.79 -10.96
CA ARG A 8 -71.85 0.01 -9.84
C ARG A 8 -71.77 -1.51 -10.06
N GLN A 9 -72.22 -2.04 -11.19
CA GLN A 9 -72.20 -3.50 -11.44
C GLN A 9 -71.13 -3.99 -12.43
N VAL A 10 -70.34 -3.11 -13.05
CA VAL A 10 -69.34 -3.50 -14.07
C VAL A 10 -67.96 -3.87 -13.49
N LEU A 11 -67.67 -3.59 -12.21
CA LEU A 11 -66.35 -3.82 -11.62
C LEU A 11 -66.22 -5.10 -10.76
N ARG A 12 -66.99 -6.15 -11.06
CA ARG A 12 -66.91 -7.46 -10.38
C ARG A 12 -66.34 -8.61 -11.24
N GLY A 13 -65.65 -8.30 -12.34
CA GLY A 13 -65.02 -9.31 -13.17
C GLY A 13 -63.60 -8.91 -13.55
N LEU A 14 -62.61 -9.50 -12.86
CA LEU A 14 -61.20 -9.73 -13.21
C LEU A 14 -60.47 -9.93 -11.86
N ALA A 15 -60.56 -11.13 -11.31
CA ALA A 15 -59.54 -12.17 -11.48
C ALA A 15 -58.21 -11.73 -10.85
N ALA A 16 -57.89 -12.37 -9.74
CA ALA A 16 -56.64 -12.24 -9.01
C ALA A 16 -55.44 -12.45 -9.94
N SER A 17 -54.73 -11.38 -10.27
CA SER A 17 -53.32 -11.45 -10.65
C SER A 17 -52.51 -10.98 -9.45
N ALA A 18 -52.00 -11.95 -8.69
CA ALA A 18 -50.90 -11.69 -7.78
C ALA A 18 -49.76 -11.10 -8.60
N PHE A 19 -49.48 -9.81 -8.44
CA PHE A 19 -48.19 -9.27 -8.81
C PHE A 19 -47.17 -9.86 -7.83
N VAL A 20 -46.68 -11.07 -8.14
CA VAL A 20 -45.37 -11.47 -7.68
C VAL A 20 -44.43 -10.54 -8.43
N SER A 21 -44.02 -9.45 -7.77
CA SER A 21 -42.81 -8.75 -8.18
C SER A 21 -41.66 -9.73 -7.98
N VAL A 22 -41.43 -10.58 -8.97
CA VAL A 22 -40.10 -11.16 -9.20
C VAL A 22 -39.26 -9.95 -9.55
N VAL A 23 -38.73 -9.27 -8.53
CA VAL A 23 -37.54 -8.48 -8.72
C VAL A 23 -36.54 -9.51 -9.23
N PRO A 24 -36.11 -9.44 -10.51
CA PRO A 24 -34.98 -10.24 -10.91
C PRO A 24 -33.90 -9.79 -9.94
N ARG A 25 -33.45 -10.72 -9.11
CA ARG A 25 -32.25 -10.57 -8.31
C ARG A 25 -31.17 -10.48 -9.37
N ALA A 26 -31.00 -9.28 -9.92
CA ALA A 26 -29.81 -8.80 -10.55
C ALA A 26 -28.79 -8.92 -9.44
N HIS A 27 -28.27 -10.14 -9.30
CA HIS A 27 -26.90 -10.34 -8.91
C HIS A 27 -26.19 -9.46 -9.90
N GLY A 28 -25.91 -8.23 -9.45
CA GLY A 28 -25.00 -7.37 -10.15
C GLY A 28 -23.83 -8.25 -10.54
N LEU A 29 -23.28 -7.98 -11.71
CA LEU A 29 -21.98 -8.47 -12.11
C LEU A 29 -20.95 -7.88 -11.12
N PHE A 30 -21.05 -8.26 -9.85
CA PHE A 30 -19.95 -8.25 -8.93
C PHE A 30 -19.01 -9.25 -9.55
N PHE A 31 -17.99 -8.73 -10.23
CA PHE A 31 -16.81 -9.50 -10.53
C PHE A 31 -16.39 -10.14 -9.21
N ASP A 32 -16.73 -11.42 -9.05
CA ASP A 32 -16.26 -12.20 -7.93
C ASP A 32 -14.80 -12.48 -8.22
N TRP A 33 -13.94 -11.51 -7.90
CA TRP A 33 -12.50 -11.68 -7.83
C TRP A 33 -12.16 -12.55 -6.61
N GLN A 34 -12.82 -13.69 -6.50
CA GLN A 34 -12.46 -14.72 -5.55
C GLN A 34 -11.14 -15.28 -6.01
N ARG A 35 -10.12 -15.07 -5.16
CA ARG A 35 -8.79 -15.61 -5.40
C ARG A 35 -8.92 -17.12 -5.57
N PRO A 36 -8.36 -17.71 -6.64
CA PRO A 36 -8.45 -19.15 -6.86
C PRO A 36 -7.84 -19.97 -5.70
N ASN A 37 -6.93 -19.36 -4.93
CA ASN A 37 -6.23 -20.00 -3.82
C ASN A 37 -6.80 -19.64 -2.43
N GLY A 38 -7.99 -19.02 -2.37
CA GLY A 38 -8.60 -18.58 -1.10
C GLY A 38 -8.00 -17.28 -0.52
N PRO A 39 -8.47 -16.84 0.65
CA PRO A 39 -8.00 -15.60 1.27
C PRO A 39 -6.56 -15.75 1.78
N ILE A 40 -5.64 -14.96 1.22
CA ILE A 40 -4.25 -14.86 1.69
C ILE A 40 -4.19 -13.82 2.79
N LYS A 41 -3.45 -14.08 3.85
CA LYS A 41 -3.27 -13.15 4.96
C LYS A 41 -1.79 -12.90 5.23
N ILE A 42 -1.49 -11.70 5.72
CA ILE A 42 -0.17 -11.38 6.24
C ILE A 42 0.07 -12.21 7.50
N SER A 43 1.12 -13.02 7.49
CA SER A 43 1.52 -13.88 8.61
C SER A 43 2.58 -13.21 9.49
N ASP A 44 3.51 -12.47 8.88
CA ASP A 44 4.56 -11.77 9.61
C ASP A 44 5.09 -10.55 8.85
N VAL A 45 5.71 -9.63 9.59
CA VAL A 45 6.44 -8.47 9.07
C VAL A 45 7.82 -8.46 9.74
N GLU A 46 8.83 -8.74 8.94
CA GLU A 46 10.23 -8.79 9.35
C GLU A 46 10.97 -7.53 8.89
N ILE A 47 11.91 -7.09 9.71
CA ILE A 47 12.87 -6.06 9.34
C ILE A 47 14.26 -6.67 9.44
N PHE A 48 15.08 -6.48 8.42
CA PHE A 48 16.44 -6.96 8.39
C PHE A 48 17.37 -5.93 7.79
N GLU A 49 18.63 -5.95 8.25
CA GLU A 49 19.67 -5.02 7.79
C GLU A 49 20.64 -5.75 6.87
N VAL A 50 20.93 -5.13 5.73
CA VAL A 50 21.98 -5.57 4.80
C VAL A 50 23.16 -4.63 4.95
N ARG A 51 24.34 -5.20 5.23
CA ARG A 51 25.60 -4.47 5.39
C ARG A 51 26.58 -4.87 4.29
N GLY A 52 27.23 -3.87 3.69
CA GLY A 52 28.26 -4.07 2.68
C GLY A 52 29.58 -3.39 3.06
N SER A 53 30.64 -3.74 2.34
CA SER A 53 31.91 -3.02 2.43
C SER A 53 32.61 -3.01 1.07
N TYR A 54 33.09 -1.86 0.64
CA TYR A 54 33.86 -1.74 -0.60
C TYR A 54 34.94 -0.65 -0.48
N SER A 55 36.03 -0.81 -1.23
CA SER A 55 37.11 0.19 -1.29
C SER A 55 36.68 1.33 -2.20
N VAL A 56 36.87 2.57 -1.74
CA VAL A 56 36.57 3.79 -2.48
C VAL A 56 37.87 4.55 -2.68
N PRO A 57 38.21 4.95 -3.92
CA PRO A 57 39.35 5.79 -4.20
C PRO A 57 39.33 7.06 -3.35
N GLY A 58 40.47 7.36 -2.71
CA GLY A 58 40.63 8.55 -1.90
C GLY A 58 40.68 9.83 -2.73
N GLY A 59 40.08 10.91 -2.21
CA GLY A 59 40.29 12.27 -2.72
C GLY A 59 39.75 12.56 -4.13
N VAL A 60 38.93 11.68 -4.71
CA VAL A 60 38.28 11.92 -6.01
C VAL A 60 36.78 11.75 -5.89
N ASN A 61 36.01 12.48 -6.70
CA ASN A 61 34.54 12.40 -6.78
C ASN A 61 33.81 12.68 -5.45
N GLY A 62 34.40 13.51 -4.56
CA GLY A 62 33.79 13.96 -3.31
C GLY A 62 32.91 15.21 -3.46
N GLN A 63 32.31 15.42 -4.63
CA GLN A 63 31.48 16.60 -4.89
C GLN A 63 30.34 16.69 -3.87
N GLN A 64 30.25 17.85 -3.22
CA GLN A 64 29.23 18.07 -2.22
C GLN A 64 27.89 18.41 -2.88
N GLN A 65 26.80 17.87 -2.32
CA GLN A 65 25.46 18.31 -2.65
C GLN A 65 25.18 19.69 -2.04
N VAL A 66 24.58 20.58 -2.84
CA VAL A 66 24.19 21.92 -2.39
C VAL A 66 23.20 21.81 -1.22
N SER A 67 23.48 22.55 -0.15
CA SER A 67 22.64 22.62 1.05
C SER A 67 21.95 23.98 1.15
N PRO A 68 20.71 24.07 1.66
CA PRO A 68 20.08 25.35 1.96
C PRO A 68 20.92 26.26 2.88
N LEU A 69 21.77 25.65 3.72
CA LEU A 69 22.66 26.39 4.63
C LEU A 69 23.80 27.12 3.90
N ASP A 70 24.08 26.77 2.65
CA ASP A 70 25.13 27.39 1.84
C ASP A 70 24.84 28.87 1.54
N VAL A 71 23.65 29.38 1.85
CA VAL A 71 23.32 30.81 1.78
C VAL A 71 24.12 31.64 2.79
N TYR A 72 24.50 31.05 3.93
CA TYR A 72 25.25 31.72 4.98
C TYR A 72 26.75 31.50 4.75
N ASP A 73 27.51 32.57 4.53
CA ASP A 73 28.94 32.47 4.19
C ASP A 73 29.76 31.76 5.28
N ASP A 74 29.40 31.92 6.56
CA ASP A 74 30.07 31.26 7.69
C ASP A 74 29.81 29.74 7.75
N LEU A 75 28.71 29.28 7.15
CA LEU A 75 28.34 27.87 7.10
C LEU A 75 28.65 27.23 5.75
N ARG A 76 29.01 28.04 4.74
CA ARG A 76 29.31 27.55 3.40
C ARG A 76 30.63 26.78 3.43
N PRO A 77 30.61 25.49 3.07
CA PRO A 77 31.84 24.71 2.97
C PRO A 77 32.74 25.23 1.84
N PRO A 78 34.05 24.98 1.93
CA PRO A 78 34.99 25.35 0.88
C PRO A 78 34.67 24.60 -0.41
N VAL A 79 34.99 25.22 -1.55
CA VAL A 79 34.82 24.60 -2.88
C VAL A 79 35.65 23.32 -2.94
N TYR A 80 35.00 22.21 -3.25
CA TYR A 80 35.66 20.91 -3.38
C TYR A 80 36.62 20.89 -4.57
N ALA A 81 37.80 20.29 -4.37
CA ALA A 81 38.77 20.01 -5.42
C ALA A 81 39.28 18.57 -5.26
N ASP A 82 39.51 17.89 -6.39
CA ASP A 82 40.07 16.54 -6.36
C ASP A 82 41.54 16.57 -5.89
N HIS A 83 41.88 15.58 -5.07
CA HIS A 83 43.20 15.27 -4.56
C HIS A 83 43.55 13.81 -4.92
N PRO A 84 44.11 13.56 -6.12
CA PRO A 84 44.37 12.21 -6.64
C PRO A 84 45.37 11.37 -5.82
N THR A 85 46.10 12.01 -4.90
CA THR A 85 47.01 11.34 -3.95
C THR A 85 46.32 10.98 -2.62
N GLY A 86 45.00 11.13 -2.55
CA GLY A 86 44.20 10.76 -1.40
C GLY A 86 44.30 9.27 -1.07
N LYS A 87 44.28 8.94 0.22
CA LYS A 87 44.27 7.54 0.67
C LYS A 87 42.90 6.92 0.44
N ASP A 88 42.89 5.72 -0.12
CA ASP A 88 41.68 4.92 -0.23
C ASP A 88 41.02 4.72 1.12
N ARG A 89 39.69 4.70 1.11
CA ARG A 89 38.86 4.45 2.30
C ARG A 89 37.95 3.26 2.06
N VAL A 90 37.66 2.54 3.13
CA VAL A 90 36.65 1.49 3.11
C VAL A 90 35.30 2.10 3.44
N ALA A 91 34.40 2.17 2.45
CA ALA A 91 33.00 2.52 2.69
C ALA A 91 32.27 1.31 3.26
N LYS A 92 31.39 1.55 4.24
CA LYS A 92 30.59 0.52 4.92
C LYS A 92 29.11 0.89 4.86
N PRO A 93 28.45 0.81 3.69
CA PRO A 93 27.04 1.11 3.59
C PRO A 93 26.21 0.06 4.34
N SER A 94 25.11 0.51 4.93
CA SER A 94 24.08 -0.32 5.53
C SER A 94 22.70 0.17 5.08
N ALA A 95 21.77 -0.76 4.94
CA ALA A 95 20.39 -0.46 4.58
C ALA A 95 19.43 -1.43 5.27
N MET A 96 18.31 -0.93 5.76
CA MET A 96 17.25 -1.75 6.34
C MET A 96 16.16 -2.01 5.29
N TYR A 97 15.58 -3.21 5.34
CA TYR A 97 14.51 -3.65 4.44
C TYR A 97 13.38 -4.29 5.25
N ILE A 98 12.17 -4.19 4.71
CA ILE A 98 10.96 -4.83 5.24
C ILE A 98 10.64 -6.03 4.35
N ARG A 99 10.38 -7.17 4.99
CA ARG A 99 9.79 -8.34 4.35
C ARG A 99 8.42 -8.63 4.97
N ILE A 100 7.38 -8.64 4.12
CA ILE A 100 6.02 -9.03 4.52
C ILE A 100 5.81 -10.47 4.06
N LYS A 101 5.54 -11.36 5.01
CA LYS A 101 5.27 -12.78 4.75
C LYS A 101 3.78 -13.03 4.79
N THR A 102 3.34 -13.98 3.98
CA THR A 102 1.95 -14.44 3.96
C THR A 102 1.83 -15.87 4.50
N ASP A 103 0.61 -16.26 4.84
CA ASP A 103 0.27 -17.62 5.29
C ASP A 103 0.39 -18.70 4.19
N GLN A 104 0.54 -18.29 2.93
CA GLN A 104 0.77 -19.18 1.78
C GLN A 104 2.23 -19.23 1.31
N GLY A 105 3.16 -18.68 2.10
CA GLY A 105 4.59 -18.70 1.78
C GLY A 105 5.03 -17.71 0.70
N LEU A 106 4.14 -16.82 0.25
CA LEU A 106 4.51 -15.67 -0.57
C LEU A 106 5.11 -14.57 0.31
N GLU A 107 6.07 -13.84 -0.25
CA GLU A 107 6.76 -12.76 0.44
C GLU A 107 6.83 -11.51 -0.45
N GLY A 108 6.60 -10.34 0.16
CA GLY A 108 6.84 -9.03 -0.45
C GLY A 108 8.04 -8.36 0.20
N LEU A 109 8.85 -7.65 -0.59
CA LEU A 109 10.04 -6.94 -0.13
C LEU A 109 9.93 -5.44 -0.44
N TYR A 110 10.26 -4.60 0.53
CA TYR A 110 10.34 -3.15 0.35
C TYR A 110 11.55 -2.56 1.08
N GLY A 111 12.17 -1.55 0.49
CA GLY A 111 13.29 -0.80 1.06
C GLY A 111 14.19 -0.20 -0.02
N PRO A 112 15.26 0.52 0.37
CA PRO A 112 15.72 0.73 1.75
C PRO A 112 14.80 1.67 2.56
N ILE A 113 14.76 1.47 3.88
CA ILE A 113 14.07 2.37 4.83
C ILE A 113 15.03 2.90 5.88
N GLU A 114 14.68 4.06 6.45
CA GLU A 114 15.39 4.67 7.58
C GLU A 114 15.10 3.93 8.89
N GLU A 115 16.03 4.03 9.85
CA GLU A 115 15.92 3.37 11.16
C GLU A 115 14.68 3.83 11.94
N ASP A 116 14.38 5.13 11.92
CA ASP A 116 13.20 5.68 12.62
C ASP A 116 11.89 5.08 12.09
N ALA A 117 11.79 4.91 10.76
CA ALA A 117 10.64 4.27 10.14
C ALA A 117 10.57 2.78 10.50
N ALA A 118 11.72 2.08 10.55
CA ALA A 118 11.78 0.68 10.93
C ALA A 118 11.25 0.45 12.36
N VAL A 119 11.58 1.33 13.30
CA VAL A 119 11.08 1.26 14.68
C VAL A 119 9.55 1.35 14.72
N ILE A 120 8.96 2.29 13.97
CA ILE A 120 7.50 2.47 13.90
C ILE A 120 6.84 1.24 13.28
N VAL A 121 7.39 0.75 12.16
CA VAL A 121 6.89 -0.46 11.48
C VAL A 121 6.87 -1.64 12.43
N HIS A 122 7.96 -1.88 13.16
CA HIS A 122 8.07 -3.04 14.03
C HIS A 122 7.19 -2.92 15.30
N ARG A 123 7.15 -1.73 15.92
CA ARG A 123 6.47 -1.53 17.21
C ARG A 123 4.95 -1.43 17.06
N ASP A 124 4.51 -0.70 16.05
CA ASP A 124 3.14 -0.24 15.91
C ASP A 124 2.45 -0.94 14.72
N LEU A 125 2.97 -0.78 13.50
CA LEU A 125 2.30 -1.27 12.28
C LEU A 125 2.27 -2.80 12.18
N ARG A 126 3.31 -3.50 12.65
CA ARG A 126 3.37 -4.97 12.57
C ARG A 126 2.13 -5.63 13.19
N LYS A 127 1.71 -5.18 14.37
CA LYS A 127 0.55 -5.75 15.07
C LYS A 127 -0.76 -5.49 14.33
N PHE A 128 -0.84 -4.34 13.66
CA PHE A 128 -1.99 -3.94 12.85
C PHE A 128 -2.09 -4.75 11.54
N LEU A 129 -0.96 -4.99 10.89
CA LEU A 129 -0.89 -5.66 9.58
C LEU A 129 -1.13 -7.18 9.66
N ILE A 130 -0.75 -7.85 10.77
CA ILE A 130 -0.90 -9.30 10.91
C ILE A 130 -2.38 -9.70 10.77
N GLY A 131 -2.63 -10.70 9.93
CA GLY A 131 -3.97 -11.24 9.66
C GLY A 131 -4.79 -10.44 8.64
N LYS A 132 -4.31 -9.26 8.21
CA LYS A 132 -4.95 -8.46 7.16
C LYS A 132 -4.64 -9.03 5.77
N ASP A 133 -5.43 -8.60 4.81
CA ASP A 133 -5.26 -8.97 3.41
C ASP A 133 -4.10 -8.16 2.79
N PRO A 134 -3.04 -8.81 2.25
CA PRO A 134 -1.90 -8.11 1.67
C PRO A 134 -2.22 -7.28 0.42
N LEU A 135 -3.35 -7.51 -0.27
CA LEU A 135 -3.76 -6.69 -1.42
C LEU A 135 -4.71 -5.54 -1.05
N ALA A 136 -5.13 -5.44 0.21
CA ALA A 136 -6.02 -4.37 0.67
C ALA A 136 -5.24 -3.08 0.98
N GLY A 137 -4.27 -2.69 0.13
CA GLY A 137 -3.35 -1.58 0.38
C GLY A 137 -4.06 -0.25 0.65
N GLU A 138 -5.06 0.11 -0.17
CA GLU A 138 -5.83 1.35 0.02
C GLU A 138 -6.59 1.38 1.35
N LEU A 139 -7.15 0.24 1.77
CA LEU A 139 -7.84 0.13 3.05
C LEU A 139 -6.87 0.26 4.22
N LEU A 140 -5.70 -0.39 4.13
CA LEU A 140 -4.68 -0.36 5.16
C LEU A 140 -3.98 1.00 5.27
N TRP A 141 -4.05 1.83 4.24
CA TRP A 141 -3.50 3.18 4.24
C TRP A 141 -4.43 4.21 4.90
N ASP A 142 -5.74 3.97 4.87
CA ASP A 142 -6.76 4.86 5.46
C ASP A 142 -6.91 4.67 6.98
N GLU A 143 -6.67 3.46 7.48
CA GLU A 143 -6.70 3.09 8.91
C GLU A 143 -5.47 3.59 9.69
#